data_AF-H5XHB5-F1
#
_entry.id   AF-H5XHB5-F1
#
_cell.length_a   1.000
_cell.length_b   1.000
_cell.length_c   1.000
_cell.angle_alpha   90.00
_cell.angle_beta   90.00
_cell.angle_gamma   90.00
#
_symmetry.space_group_name_H-M   'P 1'
#
loop_
_entity.id
_entity.type
_entity.pdbx_description
1 polymer ?
#
loop_
_entity_poly.entity_id
_entity_poly.type
_entity_poly.pdbx_seq_one_letter_code
_entity_poly.pdbx_strand_id
1 'polypeptide(L)'
;MQRYLWQQAEGRRHAYDTARNPSPRAGESFTALCGQTVAPAPEDMIAGLWLAPTCHACEFQLAARVGWSRSELHRLRISQEGSTA
;
A
#
# COMPACT_ATOMS: atom_id res chain seq x y z
N MET A 1 -1.22 -17.60 4.33
CA MET A 1 -0.66 -16.23 4.29
C MET A 1 -1.49 -15.42 3.29
N GLN A 2 -1.90 -14.19 3.60
CA GLN A 2 -2.62 -13.36 2.64
C GLN A 2 -1.70 -12.95 1.48
N ARG A 3 -2.23 -12.89 0.25
CA ARG A 3 -1.43 -12.59 -0.96
C ARG A 3 -0.93 -11.15 -1.01
N TYR A 4 -1.71 -10.22 -0.47
CA TYR A 4 -1.36 -8.81 -0.41
C TYR A 4 -1.46 -8.33 1.04
N LEU A 5 -0.45 -7.58 1.48
CA LEU A 5 -0.39 -6.99 2.81
C LEU A 5 0.00 -5.52 2.70
N TRP A 6 -0.25 -4.78 3.77
CA TRP A 6 0.15 -3.38 3.90
C TRP A 6 1.47 -3.28 4.67
N GLN A 7 2.28 -2.27 4.34
CA GLN A 7 3.50 -1.88 5.06
C GLN A 7 3.66 -0.36 4.97
N GLN A 8 3.93 0.30 6.09
CA GLN A 8 4.32 1.71 6.08
C GLN A 8 5.78 1.85 5.63
N ALA A 9 6.06 2.81 4.77
CA ALA A 9 7.40 3.19 4.35
C ALA A 9 7.33 4.58 3.71
N GLU A 10 8.37 5.39 3.90
CA GLU A 10 8.55 6.67 3.18
C GLU A 10 7.32 7.59 3.25
N GLY A 11 6.71 7.68 4.44
CA GLY A 11 5.59 8.58 4.71
C GLY A 11 4.24 8.15 4.13
N ARG A 12 4.10 6.91 3.65
CA ARG A 12 2.81 6.35 3.20
C ARG A 12 2.63 4.90 3.62
N ARG A 13 1.38 4.43 3.69
CA ARG A 13 1.07 3.00 3.78
C ARG A 13 0.94 2.41 2.38
N HIS A 14 1.88 1.54 2.03
CA HIS A 14 1.96 0.85 0.75
C HIS A 14 1.40 -0.56 0.84
N ALA A 15 0.78 -1.05 -0.24
CA ALA A 15 0.43 -2.46 -0.37
C ALA A 15 1.55 -3.18 -1.14
N TYR A 16 1.82 -4.44 -0.82
CA TYR A 16 2.80 -5.28 -1.50
C TYR A 16 2.31 -6.71 -1.71
N ASP A 17 2.91 -7.41 -2.68
CA ASP A 17 2.67 -8.83 -2.93
C ASP A 17 3.60 -9.69 -2.07
N THR A 18 3.04 -10.52 -1.18
CA THR A 18 3.80 -11.37 -0.25
C THR A 18 4.52 -12.51 -0.95
N ALA A 19 4.10 -12.90 -2.16
CA ALA A 19 4.84 -13.89 -2.95
C ALA A 19 6.14 -13.32 -3.53
N ARG A 20 6.22 -11.99 -3.70
CA ARG A 20 7.42 -11.29 -4.19
C ARG A 20 8.29 -10.76 -3.05
N ASN A 21 7.65 -10.32 -1.98
CA ASN A 21 8.31 -9.76 -0.81
C ASN A 21 7.74 -10.44 0.44
N PRO A 22 8.28 -11.61 0.85
CA PRO A 22 7.66 -12.43 1.89
C PRO A 22 7.66 -11.78 3.27
N SER A 23 8.60 -10.87 3.53
CA SER A 23 8.64 -10.09 4.77
C SER A 23 9.47 -8.82 4.56
N PRO A 24 8.84 -7.63 4.42
CA PRO A 24 9.56 -6.37 4.51
C PRO A 24 10.29 -6.24 5.84
N ARG A 25 11.49 -5.66 5.81
CA ARG A 25 12.34 -5.42 6.99
C ARG A 25 12.82 -3.97 6.99
N ALA A 26 13.14 -3.46 8.16
CA ALA A 26 13.69 -2.11 8.28
C ALA A 26 15.00 -2.01 7.47
N GLY A 27 15.11 -0.96 6.65
CA GLY A 27 16.25 -0.70 5.78
C GLY A 27 16.36 -1.58 4.53
N GLU A 28 15.52 -2.62 4.39
CA GLU A 28 15.48 -3.45 3.19
C GLU A 28 14.37 -2.96 2.25
N SER A 29 14.75 -2.58 1.03
CA SER A 29 13.79 -2.10 0.03
C SER A 29 12.89 -3.22 -0.50
N PHE A 30 11.63 -2.89 -0.77
CA PHE A 30 10.70 -3.76 -1.49
C PHE A 30 9.92 -2.98 -2.55
N THR A 31 9.44 -3.67 -3.59
CA THR A 31 8.58 -3.04 -4.61
C THR A 31 7.11 -3.12 -4.19
N ALA A 32 6.49 -1.97 -4.00
CA ALA A 32 5.08 -1.82 -3.68
C ALA A 32 4.20 -2.00 -4.94
N LEU A 33 2.89 -2.19 -4.74
CA LEU A 33 1.92 -2.37 -5.83
C LEU A 33 1.77 -1.12 -6.72
N CYS A 34 2.13 0.06 -6.22
CA CYS A 34 2.21 1.29 -7.02
C CYS A 34 3.45 1.35 -7.94
N GLY A 35 4.34 0.36 -7.88
CA GLY A 35 5.58 0.30 -8.67
C GLY A 35 6.77 1.02 -8.04
N GLN A 36 6.57 1.76 -6.95
CA GLN A 36 7.67 2.38 -6.21
C GLN A 36 8.46 1.32 -5.43
N THR A 37 9.78 1.49 -5.38
CA THR A 37 10.66 0.72 -4.49
C THR A 37 10.89 1.56 -3.25
N VAL A 38 10.48 1.06 -2.09
CA VAL A 38 10.49 1.79 -0.83
C VAL A 38 11.16 0.97 0.27
N ALA A 39 11.80 1.63 1.24
CA ALA A 39 12.40 0.97 2.40
C ALA A 39 11.69 1.41 3.70
N PRO A 40 11.13 0.48 4.50
CA PRO A 40 10.61 0.81 5.82
C PRO A 40 11.73 1.32 6.74
N ALA A 41 11.44 2.35 7.51
CA ALA A 41 12.30 2.75 8.64
C ALA A 41 12.00 1.86 9.87
N PRO A 42 12.88 1.80 10.89
CA PRO A 42 12.63 1.03 12.11
C PRO A 42 11.28 1.34 12.79
N GLU A 43 10.88 2.62 12.81
CA GLU A 43 9.60 3.09 13.32
C GLU A 43 8.39 2.56 12.54
N ASP A 44 8.56 2.28 11.25
CA ASP A 44 7.52 1.70 10.39
C ASP A 44 7.27 0.22 10.68
N MET A 45 8.13 -0.44 11.44
CA MET A 45 7.96 -1.83 11.83
C MET A 45 7.07 -2.00 13.08
N ILE A 46 6.71 -0.89 13.74
CA ILE A 46 5.89 -0.92 14.96
C ILE A 46 4.41 -0.96 14.56
N ALA A 47 3.82 -2.15 14.59
CA ALA A 47 2.39 -2.34 14.38
C ALA A 47 1.59 -1.51 15.41
N GLY A 48 0.64 -0.71 14.93
CA GLY A 48 -0.15 0.22 15.76
C GLY A 48 0.30 1.69 15.67
N LEU A 49 1.50 1.97 15.14
CA LEU A 49 1.99 3.33 14.87
C LEU A 49 1.93 3.71 13.37
N TRP A 50 1.15 2.97 12.59
CA TRP A 50 1.00 3.23 11.15
C TRP A 50 0.02 4.37 10.89
N LEU A 51 0.48 5.59 11.17
CA LEU A 51 -0.28 6.84 11.07
C LEU A 51 -0.16 7.53 9.70
N ALA A 52 0.74 7.05 8.85
CA ALA A 52 0.91 7.63 7.52
C ALA A 52 -0.35 7.42 6.65
N PRO A 53 -0.67 8.37 5.76
CA PRO A 53 -1.78 8.22 4.85
C PRO A 53 -1.61 7.01 3.94
N THR A 54 -2.72 6.43 3.50
CA THR A 54 -2.70 5.34 2.52
C THR A 54 -2.14 5.84 1.18
N CYS A 55 -1.30 5.04 0.54
CA CYS A 55 -0.92 5.29 -0.85
C CYS A 55 -2.12 4.98 -1.77
N HIS A 56 -2.78 6.01 -2.29
CA HIS A 56 -3.95 5.88 -3.18
C HIS A 56 -3.69 4.97 -4.38
N ALA A 57 -2.49 5.04 -4.98
CA ALA A 57 -2.12 4.15 -6.08
C ALA A 57 -2.05 2.68 -5.65
N CYS A 58 -1.51 2.37 -4.47
CA CYS A 58 -1.50 1.02 -3.93
C CYS A 58 -2.92 0.52 -3.62
N GLU A 59 -3.77 1.37 -3.04
CA GLU A 59 -5.16 1.04 -2.73
C GLU A 59 -5.95 0.70 -3.99
N PHE A 60 -5.87 1.54 -5.02
CA PHE A 60 -6.52 1.29 -6.31
C PHE A 60 -6.03 -0.01 -6.95
N GLN A 61 -4.71 -0.22 -6.93
CA GLN A 61 -4.08 -1.41 -7.50
C GLN A 61 -4.38 -2.69 -6.71
N LEU A 62 -4.63 -2.59 -5.41
CA LEU A 62 -5.11 -3.70 -4.60
C LEU A 62 -6.56 -4.01 -4.94
N ALA A 63 -7.44 -3.01 -4.94
CA ALA A 63 -8.87 -3.15 -5.28
C ALA A 63 -9.07 -3.84 -6.64
N ALA A 64 -8.30 -3.42 -7.66
CA ALA A 64 -8.34 -4.03 -8.98
C ALA A 64 -7.92 -5.52 -8.97
N ARG A 65 -6.90 -5.88 -8.19
CA ARG A 65 -6.39 -7.27 -8.10
C ARG A 65 -7.29 -8.19 -7.28
N VAL A 66 -8.05 -7.65 -6.32
CA VAL A 66 -9.04 -8.42 -5.56
C VAL A 66 -10.41 -8.50 -6.26
N GLY A 67 -10.51 -7.97 -7.48
CA GLY A 67 -11.66 -8.19 -8.36
C GLY A 67 -12.78 -7.18 -8.24
N TRP A 68 -12.51 -5.96 -7.73
CA TRP A 68 -13.51 -4.90 -7.75
C TRP A 68 -13.95 -4.58 -9.18
N SER A 69 -15.24 -4.32 -9.34
CA SER A 69 -15.84 -3.92 -10.60
C SER A 69 -15.32 -2.55 -11.06
N ARG A 70 -15.47 -2.26 -12.36
CA ARG A 70 -15.10 -0.94 -12.93
C ARG A 70 -15.82 0.21 -12.22
N SER A 71 -17.08 0.01 -11.83
CA SER A 71 -17.87 1.02 -11.12
C SER A 71 -17.36 1.26 -9.70
N GLU A 72 -16.92 0.22 -8.99
CA GLU A 72 -16.30 0.35 -7.68
C GLU A 72 -14.95 1.05 -7.75
N LEU A 73 -14.11 0.69 -8.72
CA LEU A 73 -12.83 1.35 -8.96
C LEU A 73 -13.00 2.84 -9.32
N HIS A 74 -14.02 3.17 -10.11
CA HIS A 74 -14.34 4.55 -10.44
C HIS A 74 -14.76 5.37 -9.21
N ARG A 75 -15.63 4.82 -8.35
CA ARG A 75 -16.02 5.46 -7.08
C ARG A 75 -14.83 5.67 -6.14
N LEU A 76 -13.94 4.68 -6.04
CA LEU A 76 -12.72 4.79 -5.25
C LEU A 76 -11.86 5.96 -5.74
N ARG A 77 -11.66 6.09 -7.06
CA ARG A 77 -10.85 7.17 -7.64
C ARG A 77 -11.42 8.55 -7.29
N ILE A 78 -12.74 8.73 -7.43
CA ILE A 78 -13.40 9.99 -7.05
C ILE A 78 -13.18 10.30 -5.57
N SER A 79 -13.33 9.30 -4.69
CA SER A 79 -13.10 9.47 -3.25
C SER A 79 -11.66 9.90 -2.94
N GLN A 80 -10.68 9.36 -3.66
CA GLN A 80 -9.27 9.67 -3.48
C GLN A 80 -8.91 11.09 -3.93
N GLU A 81 -9.56 11.61 -4.98
CA GLU A 81 -9.37 12.98 -5.49
C GLU A 81 -10.00 14.03 -4.56
N GLY A 82 -11.09 13.68 -3.87
CA GLY A 82 -11.70 14.54 -2.86
C GLY A 82 -10.92 14.62 -1.53
N SER A 83 -10.00 13.69 -1.28
CA SER A 83 -9.22 13.62 -0.03
C SER A 83 -7.92 14.44 -0.06
N THR A 84 -7.61 15.12 -1.17
CA THR A 84 -6.42 15.98 -1.33
C THR A 84 -6.68 17.48 -1.08
N ALA A 85 -7.84 17.83 -0.53
CA ALA A 85 -8.20 19.20 -0.14
C ALA A 85 -7.87 19.50 1.32
#